data_AF-A0A2W7BA45-F1
#
_entry.id   AF-A0A2W7BA45-F1
#
_cell.length_a   1.000
_cell.length_b   1.000
_cell.length_c   1.000
_cell.angle_alpha   90.00
_cell.angle_beta   90.00
_cell.angle_gamma   90.00
#
_symmetry.space_group_name_H-M   'P 1'
#
loop_
_entity.id
_entity.type
_entity.pdbx_description
1 polymer ?
#
loop_
_entity_poly.entity_id
_entity_poly.type
_entity_poly.pdbx_seq_one_letter_code
_entity_poly.pdbx_strand_id
1 'polypeptide(L)'
;MSFWLDALCREDPVALVHSCHQGLSRLLRCHRGKPIRRFWIDHPYGEEEITLLEEELIPAMEQFLARIQEIDSALEASHEVEVERVQAAMAAELVAQG
;
A
#
# COMPACT_ATOMS: atom_id res chain seq x y z
N MET A 1 -3.92 -1.21 17.45
CA MET A 1 -3.84 -0.14 16.43
C MET A 1 -4.91 0.91 16.75
N SER A 2 -4.61 2.20 16.54
CA SER A 2 -5.55 3.30 16.86
C SER A 2 -6.85 3.13 16.06
N PHE A 3 -7.99 3.00 16.75
CA PHE A 3 -9.34 2.89 16.17
C PHE A 3 -9.64 3.93 15.07
N TRP A 4 -8.97 5.08 15.14
CA TRP A 4 -9.10 6.19 14.20
C TRP A 4 -8.45 5.94 12.84
N LEU A 5 -7.34 5.20 12.78
CA LEU A 5 -6.67 4.89 11.52
C LEU A 5 -7.45 3.85 10.72
N ASP A 6 -8.09 2.90 11.41
CA ASP A 6 -8.87 1.83 10.81
C ASP A 6 -10.17 2.36 10.16
N ALA A 7 -10.81 3.33 10.80
CA ALA A 7 -11.96 4.05 10.24
C ALA A 7 -11.58 4.88 8.99
N LEU A 8 -10.47 5.63 9.06
CA LEU A 8 -9.96 6.44 7.93
C LEU A 8 -9.58 5.57 6.71
N CYS A 9 -8.97 4.40 6.92
CA CYS A 9 -8.65 3.46 5.85
C CYS A 9 -9.89 2.96 5.08
N ARG A 10 -11.02 2.75 5.77
CA ARG A 10 -12.26 2.21 5.15
C ARG A 10 -13.07 3.26 4.42
N GLU A 11 -13.10 4.48 4.93
CA GLU A 11 -14.01 5.53 4.43
C GLU A 11 -13.40 6.35 3.30
N ASP A 12 -12.08 6.62 3.34
CA ASP A 12 -11.41 7.39 2.29
C ASP A 12 -9.90 7.03 2.21
N PRO A 13 -9.48 6.16 1.28
CA PRO A 13 -8.08 5.80 1.11
C PRO A 13 -7.21 7.00 0.71
N VAL A 14 -7.76 8.04 0.08
CA VAL A 14 -7.03 9.28 -0.26
C VAL A 14 -6.75 10.09 1.00
N ALA A 15 -7.71 10.17 1.93
CA ALA A 15 -7.52 10.82 3.22
C ALA A 15 -6.43 10.16 4.06
N LEU A 16 -6.32 8.83 4.01
CA LEU A 16 -5.23 8.09 4.66
C LEU A 16 -3.87 8.49 4.09
N VAL A 17 -3.71 8.46 2.77
CA VAL A 17 -2.47 8.84 2.08
C VAL A 17 -2.10 10.29 2.42
N HIS A 18 -3.07 11.19 2.42
CA HIS A 18 -2.88 12.59 2.79
C HIS A 18 -2.44 12.75 4.26
N SER A 19 -3.04 12.00 5.19
CA SER A 19 -2.65 11.97 6.60
C SER A 19 -1.21 11.47 6.78
N CYS A 20 -0.85 10.37 6.11
CA CYS A 20 0.51 9.85 6.09
C CYS A 20 1.51 10.89 5.57
N HIS A 21 1.20 11.55 4.45
CA HIS A 21 2.03 12.62 3.89
C HIS A 21 2.24 13.77 4.88
N GLN A 22 1.19 14.21 5.58
CA GLN A 22 1.30 15.25 6.61
C GLN A 22 2.15 14.81 7.80
N GLY A 23 1.98 13.57 8.27
CA GLY A 23 2.75 12.99 9.35
C GLY A 23 4.24 12.92 9.02
N LEU A 24 4.58 12.37 7.85
CA LEU A 24 5.95 12.29 7.35
C LEU A 24 6.56 13.68 7.17
N SER A 25 5.84 14.62 6.58
CA SER A 25 6.28 16.02 6.41
C SER A 25 6.56 16.70 7.74
N ARG A 26 5.77 16.41 8.78
CA ARG A 26 5.99 16.94 10.13
C ARG A 26 7.21 16.31 10.78
N LEU A 27 7.32 14.98 10.71
CA LEU A 27 8.47 14.24 11.22
C LEU A 27 9.77 14.72 10.58
N LEU A 28 9.77 14.91 9.27
CA LEU A 28 10.94 15.41 8.54
C LEU A 28 11.31 16.84 8.94
N ARG A 29 10.32 17.73 9.09
CA ARG A 29 10.56 19.10 9.61
C ARG A 29 11.14 19.09 11.03
N CYS A 30 10.68 18.18 11.88
CA CYS A 30 11.14 18.08 13.26
C CYS A 30 12.53 17.44 13.40
N HIS A 31 12.99 16.65 12.41
CA HIS A 31 14.25 15.90 12.51
C HIS A 31 15.51 16.80 12.47
N ARG A 32 15.41 18.03 11.93
CA ARG A 32 16.50 19.04 11.89
C ARG A 32 17.85 18.51 11.35
N GLY A 33 17.84 17.70 10.30
CA GLY A 33 19.08 17.11 9.74
C GLY A 33 19.62 15.90 10.52
N LYS A 34 19.06 15.55 11.68
CA LYS A 34 19.50 14.39 12.48
C LYS A 34 18.87 13.08 11.99
N PRO A 35 19.57 11.94 12.10
CA PRO A 35 18.97 10.64 11.83
C PRO A 35 17.69 10.43 12.65
N ILE A 36 16.64 9.94 11.99
CA ILE A 36 15.40 9.54 12.66
C ILE A 36 15.67 8.23 13.40
N ARG A 37 15.40 8.21 14.70
CA ARG A 37 15.54 7.00 15.52
C ARG A 37 14.58 5.92 15.01
N ARG A 38 15.09 4.72 14.77
CA ARG A 38 14.29 3.62 14.24
C ARG A 38 13.67 2.88 15.41
N PHE A 39 12.55 3.43 15.90
CA PHE A 39 11.92 2.94 17.13
C PHE A 39 11.62 1.44 17.14
N TRP A 40 11.34 0.81 16.00
CA TRP A 40 11.09 -0.64 15.91
C TRP A 40 12.35 -1.50 15.73
N ILE A 41 13.51 -0.92 15.43
CA ILE A 41 14.76 -1.65 15.15
C ILE A 41 15.65 -1.57 16.38
N ASP A 42 15.65 -0.41 17.01
CA ASP A 42 16.43 -0.14 18.23
C ASP A 42 15.64 -0.47 19.51
N HIS A 43 14.46 -1.11 19.41
CA HIS A 43 13.66 -1.49 20.58
C HIS A 43 14.20 -2.80 21.19
N PRO A 44 14.47 -2.82 22.50
CA PRO A 44 14.89 -4.04 23.18
C PRO A 44 13.67 -4.93 23.46
N TYR A 45 13.26 -5.72 22.45
CA TYR A 45 12.12 -6.62 22.57
C TYR A 45 12.32 -7.68 23.66
N GLY A 46 11.29 -7.88 24.49
CA GLY A 46 11.17 -9.02 25.39
C GLY A 46 10.60 -10.27 24.70
N GLU A 47 10.64 -11.41 25.39
CA GLU A 47 10.20 -12.71 24.85
C GLU A 47 8.71 -12.72 24.46
N GLU A 48 7.84 -12.14 25.29
CA GLU A 48 6.40 -12.02 24.98
C GLU A 48 6.16 -11.14 23.75
N GLU A 49 6.88 -10.02 23.62
CA GLU A 49 6.77 -9.15 22.47
C GLU A 49 7.26 -9.84 21.19
N ILE A 50 8.35 -10.61 21.27
CA ILE A 50 8.86 -11.42 20.15
C ILE A 50 7.81 -12.45 19.74
N THR A 51 7.20 -13.15 20.70
CA THR A 51 6.16 -14.15 20.43
C THR A 51 4.98 -13.53 19.69
N LEU A 52 4.51 -12.35 20.13
CA LEU A 52 3.44 -11.62 19.43
C LEU A 52 3.84 -11.19 18.01
N LEU A 53 5.10 -10.80 17.80
CA LEU A 53 5.59 -10.46 16.46
C LEU A 53 5.58 -11.69 15.55
N GLU A 54 6.09 -12.82 16.02
CA GLU A 54 6.26 -14.05 15.25
C GLU A 54 4.93 -14.76 14.98
N GLU A 55 4.05 -14.85 15.99
CA GLU A 55 2.82 -15.65 15.89
C GLU A 55 1.62 -14.84 15.39
N GLU A 56 1.59 -13.52 15.60
CA GLU A 56 0.45 -12.68 15.22
C GLU A 56 0.79 -11.68 14.11
N LEU A 57 1.76 -10.79 14.35
CA LEU A 57 1.97 -9.64 13.46
C LEU A 57 2.53 -10.05 12.09
N ILE A 58 3.62 -10.81 12.07
CA ILE A 58 4.28 -11.21 10.82
C ILE A 58 3.31 -12.01 9.93
N PRO A 59 2.61 -13.05 10.43
CA PRO A 59 1.65 -13.78 9.61
C PRO A 59 0.52 -12.92 9.06
N ALA A 60 0.01 -11.96 9.84
CA ALA A 60 -1.00 -11.03 9.36
C ALA A 60 -0.47 -10.11 8.25
N MET A 61 0.76 -9.63 8.37
CA MET A 61 1.42 -8.82 7.34
C MET A 61 1.66 -9.62 6.05
N GLU A 62 2.07 -10.87 6.15
CA GLU A 62 2.26 -11.75 4.99
C GLU A 62 0.95 -11.97 4.21
N GLN A 63 -0.15 -12.24 4.92
CA GLN A 63 -1.48 -12.36 4.31
C GLN A 63 -1.92 -11.07 3.63
N PHE A 64 -1.66 -9.93 4.27
CA PHE A 64 -1.98 -8.62 3.70
C PHE A 64 -1.18 -8.35 2.41
N LEU A 65 0.12 -8.62 2.40
CA LEU A 65 0.97 -8.46 1.22
C LEU A 65 0.56 -9.39 0.08
N ALA A 66 0.24 -10.65 0.38
CA ALA A 66 -0.29 -11.59 -0.60
C ALA A 66 -1.58 -11.07 -1.23
N ARG A 67 -2.48 -10.51 -0.42
CA ARG A 67 -3.74 -9.95 -0.90
C ARG A 67 -3.55 -8.73 -1.81
N ILE A 68 -2.59 -7.85 -1.50
CA ILE A 68 -2.24 -6.73 -2.39
C ILE A 68 -1.77 -7.28 -3.74
N GLN A 69 -0.87 -8.26 -3.72
CA GLN A 69 -0.31 -8.79 -4.95
C GLN A 69 -1.37 -9.46 -5.84
N GLU A 70 -2.33 -10.16 -5.24
CA GLU A 70 -3.51 -10.68 -5.97
C GLU A 70 -4.32 -9.58 -6.64
N ILE A 71 -4.56 -8.47 -5.94
CA ILE A 71 -5.33 -7.33 -6.47
C ILE A 71 -4.56 -6.68 -7.63
N ASP A 72 -3.27 -6.42 -7.45
CA ASP A 72 -2.43 -5.80 -8.47
C ASP A 72 -2.39 -6.66 -9.74
N SER A 73 -2.19 -7.98 -9.61
CA SER A 73 -2.21 -8.90 -10.77
C SER A 73 -3.58 -8.93 -11.46
N ALA A 74 -4.68 -8.87 -10.70
CA ALA A 74 -6.03 -8.84 -11.30
C ALA A 74 -6.28 -7.53 -12.05
N LEU A 75 -5.80 -6.40 -11.53
CA LEU A 75 -5.91 -5.09 -12.18
C LEU A 75 -5.06 -5.04 -13.45
N GLU A 76 -3.83 -5.56 -13.41
CA GLU A 76 -2.96 -5.66 -14.59
C GLU A 76 -3.60 -6.49 -15.70
N ALA A 77 -4.10 -7.69 -15.38
CA ALA A 77 -4.77 -8.55 -16.35
C ALA A 77 -6.04 -7.88 -16.94
N SER A 78 -6.84 -7.20 -16.12
CA SER A 78 -8.00 -6.45 -16.61
C SER A 78 -7.60 -5.30 -17.53
N HIS A 79 -6.49 -4.63 -17.24
CA HIS A 79 -5.99 -3.52 -18.04
C HIS A 79 -5.46 -4.02 -19.40
N GLU A 80 -4.72 -5.13 -19.44
CA GLU A 80 -4.25 -5.75 -20.68
C GLU A 80 -5.40 -6.09 -21.63
N VAL A 81 -6.47 -6.72 -21.11
CA VAL A 81 -7.68 -7.04 -21.90
C VAL A 81 -8.32 -5.78 -22.49
N GLU A 82 -8.38 -4.69 -21.73
CA GLU A 82 -8.96 -3.43 -22.22
C GLU A 82 -8.07 -2.78 -23.28
N VAL A 83 -6.74 -2.81 -23.11
CA VAL A 83 -5.79 -2.32 -24.11
C VAL A 83 -5.95 -3.10 -25.42
N GLU A 84 -6.04 -4.43 -25.37
CA GLU A 84 -6.26 -5.25 -26.57
C GLU A 84 -7.57 -4.91 -27.27
N ARG A 85 -8.66 -4.72 -26.51
CA ARG A 85 -9.97 -4.32 -27.06
C ARG A 85 -9.90 -2.98 -27.77
N VAL A 86 -9.27 -1.98 -27.15
CA VAL A 86 -9.13 -0.64 -27.73
C VAL A 86 -8.26 -0.69 -29.00
N GLN A 87 -7.15 -1.42 -28.97
CA GLN A 87 -6.29 -1.59 -30.15
C GLN A 87 -7.01 -2.29 -31.31
N ALA A 88 -7.78 -3.35 -31.02
CA ALA A 88 -8.58 -4.04 -32.02
C ALA A 88 -9.66 -3.12 -32.62
N ALA A 89 -10.33 -2.31 -31.81
CA ALA A 89 -11.32 -1.33 -32.27
C ALA A 89 -10.68 -0.27 -33.19
N MET A 90 -9.53 0.29 -32.78
CA MET A 90 -8.79 1.27 -33.60
C MET A 90 -8.32 0.67 -34.93
N ALA A 91 -7.82 -0.57 -34.92
CA ALA A 91 -7.39 -1.25 -36.13
C ALA A 91 -8.56 -1.51 -37.09
N ALA A 92 -9.71 -1.95 -36.57
CA ALA A 92 -10.91 -2.16 -37.37
C ALA A 92 -11.44 -0.85 -37.99
N GLU A 93 -11.37 0.25 -37.25
CA GLU A 93 -11.77 1.58 -37.74
C GLU A 93 -10.84 2.08 -38.85
N LEU A 94 -9.52 1.86 -38.73
CA LEU A 94 -8.56 2.18 -39.79
C LEU A 94 -8.84 1.39 -41.09
N VAL A 95 -9.18 0.10 -40.97
CA VAL A 95 -9.51 -0.76 -42.12
C VAL A 95 -10.84 -0.34 -42.76
N ALA A 96 -11.80 0.16 -41.99
CA ALA A 96 -13.08 0.62 -42.52
C ALA A 96 -13.02 1.98 -43.23
N GLN A 97 -11.96 2.77 -43.00
CA GLN A 97 -11.77 4.10 -43.59
C GLN A 97 -10.86 4.12 -44.83
N GLY A 98 -10.16 3.01 -45.13
CA GLY A 98 -9.32 2.84 -46.33
C GLY A 98 -10.04 2.09 -47.45
#